data_AF-C1ARV2-F1
#
_entry.id   AF-C1ARV2-F1
#
_cell.length_a   1.000
_cell.length_b   1.000
_cell.length_c   1.000
_cell.angle_alpha   90.00
_cell.angle_beta   90.00
_cell.angle_gamma   90.00
#
_symmetry.space_group_name_H-M   'P 1'
#
loop_
_entity.id
_entity.type
_entity.pdbx_description
1 polymer ?
#
loop_
_entity_poly.entity_id
_entity_poly.type
_entity_poly.pdbx_seq_one_letter_code
_entity_poly.pdbx_strand_id
1 'polypeptide(L)'
;MLHRKAARLTQLATNAEPEARTQLEAKIAVLNEHRTAAGAKRVKINRELGFHFARQTADYATAAGATVIAVEDLTTLETRGHGRVNNNRAAQSARRKAITALAHTAASVGITVVSVPARGSSAQCPGCDAPLARPDGYHTAWCSGCRVGGNRDHIAGVNLAKRALLGKGKVTRRRGQMPAVRVAEHAPVRRSRDKTGPTPRRPRHRRVRRSLPTVTPRAGVTPKQICSCTSSVGVGHGPTRTTSR
;
A
#
# COMPACT_ATOMS: atom_id res chain seq x y z
N MET A 1 13.03 -29.79 -21.19
CA MET A 1 13.74 -30.81 -21.99
C MET A 1 12.96 -31.30 -23.20
N LEU A 2 11.65 -31.57 -23.08
CA LEU A 2 10.82 -32.15 -24.16
C LEU A 2 10.88 -31.37 -25.49
N HIS A 3 10.88 -30.03 -25.46
CA HIS A 3 10.97 -29.22 -26.68
C HIS A 3 12.26 -29.42 -27.48
N ARG A 4 13.42 -29.55 -26.82
CA ARG A 4 14.69 -29.79 -27.53
C ARG A 4 14.75 -31.21 -28.09
N LYS A 5 14.21 -32.18 -27.34
CA LYS A 5 14.15 -33.57 -27.78
C LYS A 5 13.24 -33.72 -29.00
N ALA A 6 12.03 -33.13 -28.97
CA ALA A 6 11.13 -33.10 -30.11
C ALA A 6 11.78 -32.42 -31.33
N ALA A 7 12.38 -31.24 -31.16
CA ALA A 7 13.06 -30.53 -32.26
C ALA A 7 14.21 -31.34 -32.88
N ARG A 8 15.03 -32.01 -32.05
CA ARG A 8 16.10 -32.90 -32.54
C ARG A 8 15.54 -34.09 -33.32
N LEU A 9 14.47 -34.71 -32.83
CA LEU A 9 13.83 -35.83 -33.52
C LEU A 9 13.19 -35.37 -34.84
N THR A 10 12.60 -34.17 -34.88
CA THR A 10 12.08 -33.56 -36.11
C THR A 10 13.20 -33.36 -37.14
N GLN A 11 14.37 -32.87 -36.72
CA GLN A 11 15.52 -32.72 -37.62
C GLN A 11 16.05 -34.06 -38.14
N LEU A 12 16.08 -35.09 -37.28
CA LEU A 12 16.47 -36.45 -37.70
C LEU A 12 15.46 -37.06 -38.67
N ALA A 13 14.18 -36.76 -38.53
CA ALA A 13 13.13 -37.28 -39.39
C ALA A 13 13.18 -36.72 -40.82
N THR A 14 13.78 -35.55 -41.03
CA THR A 14 13.85 -34.88 -42.35
C THR A 14 14.55 -35.74 -43.42
N ASN A 15 15.60 -36.47 -43.05
CA ASN A 15 16.42 -37.27 -43.97
C ASN A 15 16.39 -38.77 -43.63
N ALA A 16 15.41 -39.21 -42.84
CA ALA A 16 15.31 -40.61 -42.42
C ALA A 16 14.65 -41.47 -43.51
N GLU A 17 15.11 -42.71 -43.63
CA GLU A 17 14.44 -43.75 -44.42
C GLU A 17 12.96 -43.90 -44.00
N PRO A 18 12.06 -44.34 -44.91
CA PRO A 18 10.61 -44.29 -44.69
C PRO A 18 10.16 -44.94 -43.37
N GLU A 19 10.67 -46.14 -43.07
CA GLU A 19 10.31 -46.84 -41.84
C GLU A 19 10.79 -46.09 -40.58
N ALA A 20 12.05 -45.66 -40.55
CA ALA A 20 12.60 -44.88 -39.44
C ALA A 20 11.87 -43.53 -39.27
N ARG A 21 11.46 -42.90 -40.37
CA ARG A 21 10.67 -41.67 -40.35
C ARG A 21 9.32 -41.87 -39.66
N THR A 22 8.58 -42.93 -39.99
CA THR A 22 7.29 -43.21 -39.33
C THR A 22 7.45 -43.40 -37.82
N GLN A 23 8.49 -44.12 -37.39
CA GLN A 23 8.79 -44.32 -35.96
C GLN A 23 9.15 -43.01 -35.26
N LEU A 24 9.93 -42.14 -35.91
CA LEU A 24 10.29 -40.82 -35.38
C LEU A 24 9.07 -39.91 -35.26
N GLU A 25 8.21 -39.89 -36.28
CA GLU A 25 6.97 -39.10 -36.30
C GLU A 25 6.03 -39.54 -35.16
N ALA A 26 5.83 -40.83 -34.94
CA ALA A 26 5.06 -41.35 -33.82
C ALA A 26 5.63 -40.89 -32.47
N LYS A 27 6.96 -40.93 -32.31
CA LYS A 27 7.64 -40.49 -31.08
C LYS A 27 7.53 -38.97 -30.87
N ILE A 28 7.59 -38.18 -31.94
CA ILE A 28 7.39 -36.73 -31.91
C ILE A 28 5.95 -36.42 -31.48
N ALA A 29 4.95 -37.14 -32.00
CA ALA A 29 3.55 -36.97 -31.64
C ALA A 29 3.33 -37.17 -30.13
N VAL A 30 3.84 -38.28 -29.57
CA VAL A 30 3.77 -38.56 -28.13
C VAL A 30 4.45 -37.45 -27.31
N LEU A 31 5.65 -37.01 -27.71
CA LEU A 31 6.34 -35.93 -26.99
C LEU A 31 5.57 -34.59 -27.03
N ASN A 32 4.91 -34.29 -28.14
CA ASN A 32 4.09 -33.10 -28.28
C ASN A 32 2.82 -33.18 -27.41
N GLU A 33 2.17 -34.33 -27.35
CA GLU A 33 1.03 -34.57 -26.46
C GLU A 33 1.42 -34.37 -24.99
N HIS A 34 2.50 -35.01 -24.55
CA HIS A 34 3.02 -34.86 -23.18
C HIS A 34 3.37 -33.41 -22.85
N ARG A 35 3.94 -32.67 -23.82
CA ARG A 35 4.24 -31.24 -23.67
C ARG A 35 2.96 -30.42 -23.47
N THR A 36 1.92 -30.69 -24.24
CA THR A 36 0.62 -30.02 -24.14
C THR A 36 -0.02 -30.31 -22.78
N ALA A 37 -0.07 -31.58 -22.36
CA ALA A 37 -0.62 -31.99 -21.06
C ALA A 37 0.14 -31.34 -19.88
N ALA A 38 1.48 -31.34 -19.90
CA ALA A 38 2.29 -30.66 -18.90
C ALA A 38 2.06 -29.13 -18.89
N GLY A 39 1.89 -28.54 -20.06
CA GLY A 39 1.52 -27.13 -20.22
C GLY A 39 0.18 -26.80 -19.56
N ALA A 40 -0.86 -27.60 -19.83
CA ALA A 40 -2.19 -27.44 -19.25
C ALA A 40 -2.17 -27.59 -17.72
N LYS A 41 -1.48 -28.63 -17.20
CA LYS A 41 -1.31 -28.83 -15.75
C LYS A 41 -0.63 -27.64 -15.09
N ARG A 42 0.46 -27.13 -15.67
CA ARG A 42 1.16 -25.93 -15.17
C ARG A 42 0.26 -24.69 -15.18
N VAL A 43 -0.55 -24.52 -16.22
CA VAL A 43 -1.49 -23.38 -16.31
C VAL A 43 -2.49 -23.42 -15.16
N LYS A 44 -3.02 -24.60 -14.83
CA LYS A 44 -3.93 -24.83 -13.69
C LYS A 44 -3.24 -24.54 -12.34
N ILE A 45 -2.07 -25.14 -12.10
CA ILE A 45 -1.29 -24.91 -10.88
C ILE A 45 -0.97 -23.43 -10.69
N ASN A 46 -0.47 -22.75 -11.73
CA ASN A 46 -0.14 -21.32 -11.63
C ASN A 46 -1.39 -20.44 -11.38
N ARG A 47 -2.58 -20.87 -11.83
CA ARG A 47 -3.83 -20.18 -11.53
C ARG A 47 -4.21 -20.36 -10.06
N GLU A 48 -4.18 -21.59 -9.55
CA GLU A 48 -4.51 -21.91 -8.16
C GLU A 48 -3.53 -21.22 -7.19
N LEU A 49 -2.22 -21.32 -7.44
CA LEU A 49 -1.20 -20.60 -6.68
C LEU A 49 -1.44 -19.08 -6.67
N GLY A 50 -1.86 -18.52 -7.81
CA GLY A 50 -2.19 -17.10 -7.90
C GLY A 50 -3.35 -16.69 -6.99
N PHE A 51 -4.42 -17.50 -6.91
CA PHE A 51 -5.55 -17.23 -6.02
C PHE A 51 -5.23 -17.48 -4.55
N HIS A 52 -4.42 -18.50 -4.21
CA HIS A 52 -3.96 -18.69 -2.83
C HIS A 52 -3.13 -17.50 -2.34
N PHE A 53 -2.17 -17.05 -3.17
CA PHE A 53 -1.39 -15.84 -2.89
C PHE A 53 -2.30 -14.62 -2.73
N ALA A 54 -3.26 -14.44 -3.64
CA ALA A 54 -4.19 -13.31 -3.62
C ALA A 54 -5.02 -13.27 -2.34
N ARG A 55 -5.60 -14.40 -1.94
CA ARG A 55 -6.39 -14.52 -0.72
C ARG A 55 -5.56 -14.17 0.50
N GLN A 56 -4.40 -14.81 0.66
CA GLN A 56 -3.53 -14.56 1.81
C GLN A 56 -3.10 -13.09 1.90
N THR A 57 -2.75 -12.48 0.76
CA THR A 57 -2.34 -11.08 0.71
C THR A 57 -3.49 -10.13 1.02
N ALA A 58 -4.69 -10.42 0.51
CA ALA A 58 -5.90 -9.65 0.81
C ALA A 58 -6.26 -9.74 2.30
N ASP A 59 -6.20 -10.94 2.91
CA ASP A 59 -6.45 -11.14 4.33
C ASP A 59 -5.49 -10.31 5.20
N TYR A 60 -4.20 -10.32 4.88
CA TYR A 60 -3.21 -9.46 5.55
C TYR A 60 -3.51 -7.96 5.38
N ALA A 61 -3.88 -7.54 4.17
CA ALA A 61 -4.19 -6.14 3.90
C ALA A 61 -5.44 -5.69 4.66
N THR A 62 -6.48 -6.52 4.71
CA THR A 62 -7.69 -6.28 5.51
C THR A 62 -7.37 -6.19 7.00
N ALA A 63 -6.58 -7.13 7.53
CA ALA A 63 -6.17 -7.11 8.93
C ALA A 63 -5.34 -5.86 9.28
N ALA A 64 -4.55 -5.35 8.33
CA ALA A 64 -3.80 -4.11 8.48
C ALA A 64 -4.65 -2.84 8.28
N GLY A 65 -5.93 -2.95 7.93
CA GLY A 65 -6.80 -1.81 7.60
C GLY A 65 -6.36 -1.07 6.34
N ALA A 66 -5.63 -1.73 5.44
CA ALA A 66 -5.13 -1.13 4.21
C ALA A 66 -6.26 -0.95 3.19
N THR A 67 -6.34 0.23 2.58
CA THR A 67 -7.28 0.50 1.48
C THR A 67 -6.63 0.37 0.10
N VAL A 68 -5.29 0.28 0.06
CA VAL A 68 -4.49 0.21 -1.18
C VAL A 68 -3.36 -0.80 -1.00
N ILE A 69 -3.10 -1.61 -2.03
CA ILE A 69 -1.92 -2.48 -2.15
C ILE A 69 -1.08 -2.00 -3.35
N ALA A 70 0.19 -1.68 -3.09
CA ALA A 70 1.15 -1.35 -4.14
C ALA A 70 1.85 -2.61 -4.65
N VAL A 71 1.85 -2.82 -5.97
CA VAL A 71 2.57 -3.91 -6.63
C VAL A 71 3.58 -3.36 -7.62
N GLU A 72 4.69 -4.07 -7.80
CA GLU A 72 5.70 -3.71 -8.80
C GLU A 72 5.17 -3.83 -10.23
N ASP A 73 5.43 -2.80 -11.03
CA ASP A 73 5.26 -2.81 -12.47
C ASP A 73 6.40 -3.59 -13.11
N LEU A 74 6.16 -4.88 -13.34
CA LEU A 74 7.12 -5.80 -13.96
C LEU A 74 7.02 -5.86 -15.48
N THR A 75 6.30 -4.95 -16.13
CA THR A 75 6.16 -4.95 -17.61
C THR A 75 7.51 -4.93 -18.34
N THR A 76 8.52 -4.28 -17.75
CA THR A 76 9.89 -4.23 -18.28
C THR A 76 10.67 -5.54 -18.18
N LEU A 77 10.26 -6.45 -17.30
CA LEU A 77 10.85 -7.78 -17.13
C LEU A 77 10.27 -8.81 -18.12
N GLU A 78 9.25 -8.39 -18.86
CA GLU A 78 8.51 -9.21 -19.83
C GLU A 78 8.97 -8.97 -21.27
N THR A 79 9.83 -7.97 -21.50
CA THR A 79 10.45 -7.75 -22.81
C THR A 79 11.45 -8.87 -23.12
N ARG A 80 11.44 -9.35 -24.36
CA ARG A 80 12.42 -10.33 -24.83
C ARG A 80 13.77 -9.62 -24.95
N GLY A 81 14.79 -10.11 -24.24
CA GLY A 81 16.12 -9.48 -24.26
C GLY A 81 17.03 -9.89 -23.10
N HIS A 82 16.49 -10.55 -22.08
CA HIS A 82 17.23 -10.91 -20.85
C HIS A 82 18.00 -12.23 -20.94
N GLY A 83 18.19 -12.76 -22.16
CA GLY A 83 18.80 -14.07 -22.41
C GLY A 83 17.84 -15.25 -22.20
N ARG A 84 18.21 -16.42 -22.76
CA ARG A 84 17.32 -17.60 -22.83
C ARG A 84 16.84 -18.08 -21.46
N VAL A 85 17.71 -18.06 -20.45
CA VAL A 85 17.41 -18.57 -19.10
C VAL A 85 16.39 -17.67 -18.41
N ASN A 86 16.62 -16.35 -18.39
CA ASN A 86 15.72 -15.41 -17.72
C ASN A 86 14.38 -15.31 -18.43
N ASN A 87 14.37 -15.30 -19.76
CA ASN A 87 13.13 -15.31 -20.54
C ASN A 87 12.29 -16.55 -20.23
N ASN A 88 12.93 -17.73 -20.10
CA ASN A 88 12.24 -18.95 -19.69
C ASN A 88 11.72 -18.82 -18.26
N ARG A 89 12.53 -18.37 -17.29
CA ARG A 89 12.09 -18.17 -15.90
C ARG A 89 10.92 -17.19 -15.80
N ALA A 90 10.93 -16.11 -16.59
CA ALA A 90 9.83 -15.16 -16.67
C ALA A 90 8.57 -15.80 -17.27
N ALA A 91 8.70 -16.54 -18.39
CA ALA A 91 7.59 -17.22 -19.04
C ALA A 91 6.95 -18.34 -18.18
N GLN A 92 7.74 -18.97 -17.30
CA GLN A 92 7.25 -19.99 -16.38
C GLN A 92 6.63 -19.42 -15.08
N SER A 93 6.87 -18.14 -14.79
CA SER A 93 6.48 -17.52 -13.53
C SER A 93 4.98 -17.21 -13.47
N ALA A 94 4.38 -17.43 -12.29
CA ALA A 94 2.99 -17.09 -12.02
C ALA A 94 2.75 -15.60 -11.68
N ARG A 95 3.79 -14.76 -11.61
CA ARG A 95 3.71 -13.36 -11.13
C ARG A 95 2.55 -12.56 -11.70
N ARG A 96 2.41 -12.50 -13.03
CA ARG A 96 1.32 -11.75 -13.66
C ARG A 96 -0.06 -12.28 -13.25
N LYS A 97 -0.23 -13.61 -13.27
CA LYS A 97 -1.48 -14.26 -12.82
C LYS A 97 -1.76 -13.97 -11.35
N ALA A 98 -0.73 -13.97 -10.51
CA ALA A 98 -0.85 -13.67 -9.09
C ALA A 98 -1.29 -12.22 -8.86
N ILE A 99 -0.72 -11.24 -9.60
CA ILE A 99 -1.14 -9.84 -9.53
C ILE A 99 -2.59 -9.67 -10.04
N THR A 100 -2.96 -10.33 -11.13
CA THR A 100 -4.35 -10.29 -11.65
C THR A 100 -5.34 -10.89 -10.64
N ALA A 101 -5.01 -12.06 -10.07
CA ALA A 101 -5.84 -12.68 -9.03
C ALA A 101 -5.93 -11.81 -7.78
N LEU A 102 -4.82 -11.15 -7.39
CA LEU A 102 -4.78 -10.21 -6.27
C LEU A 102 -5.68 -9.01 -6.53
N ALA A 103 -5.61 -8.38 -7.70
CA ALA A 103 -6.48 -7.25 -8.04
C ALA A 103 -7.96 -7.64 -7.98
N HIS A 104 -8.32 -8.81 -8.48
CA HIS A 104 -9.69 -9.33 -8.39
C HIS A 104 -10.13 -9.57 -6.94
N THR A 105 -9.30 -10.27 -6.16
CA THR A 105 -9.64 -10.68 -4.78
C THR A 105 -9.63 -9.50 -3.80
N ALA A 106 -8.70 -8.56 -3.97
CA ALA A 106 -8.65 -7.34 -3.18
C ALA A 106 -9.86 -6.44 -3.46
N ALA A 107 -10.30 -6.36 -4.72
CA ALA A 107 -11.48 -5.57 -5.09
C ALA A 107 -12.76 -6.07 -4.39
N SER A 108 -12.94 -7.39 -4.20
CA SER A 108 -14.11 -7.92 -3.49
C SER A 108 -14.16 -7.55 -2.00
N VAL A 109 -13.04 -7.10 -1.43
CA VAL A 109 -12.96 -6.60 -0.04
C VAL A 109 -12.71 -5.09 0.03
N GLY A 110 -12.91 -4.36 -1.08
CA GLY A 110 -12.81 -2.90 -1.12
C GLY A 110 -11.38 -2.35 -1.17
N ILE A 111 -10.37 -3.19 -1.43
CA ILE A 111 -8.96 -2.80 -1.48
C ILE A 111 -8.53 -2.58 -2.92
N THR A 112 -7.92 -1.43 -3.21
CA THR A 112 -7.44 -1.10 -4.55
C THR A 112 -6.00 -1.56 -4.77
N VAL A 113 -5.74 -2.35 -5.80
CA VAL A 113 -4.37 -2.70 -6.20
C VAL A 113 -3.84 -1.68 -7.22
N VAL A 114 -2.64 -1.16 -6.99
CA VAL A 114 -2.00 -0.12 -7.82
C VAL A 114 -0.63 -0.60 -8.29
N SER A 115 -0.38 -0.52 -9.59
CA SER A 115 0.92 -0.81 -10.19
C SER A 115 1.87 0.39 -10.03
N VAL A 116 3.10 0.13 -9.62
CA VAL A 116 4.10 1.17 -9.27
C VAL A 116 5.44 0.83 -9.91
N PRO A 117 6.23 1.80 -10.43
CA PRO A 117 7.48 1.49 -11.10
C PRO A 117 8.43 0.77 -10.13
N ALA A 118 9.07 -0.32 -10.56
CA ALA A 118 9.89 -1.16 -9.69
C ALA A 118 11.37 -0.74 -9.63
N ARG A 119 11.87 -0.04 -10.65
CA ARG A 119 13.29 0.33 -10.80
C ARG A 119 13.80 1.05 -9.55
N GLY A 120 14.92 0.62 -8.99
CA GLY A 120 15.52 1.24 -7.81
C GLY A 120 14.85 0.92 -6.46
N SER A 121 13.67 0.29 -6.44
CA SER A 121 12.93 0.00 -5.19
C SER A 121 13.74 -0.83 -4.20
N SER A 122 14.52 -1.79 -4.69
CA SER A 122 15.39 -2.65 -3.86
C SER A 122 16.83 -2.15 -3.70
N ALA A 123 17.17 -1.00 -4.30
CA ALA A 123 18.53 -0.49 -4.41
C ALA A 123 18.72 0.89 -3.78
N GLN A 124 17.64 1.61 -3.49
CA GLN A 124 17.67 2.97 -2.93
C GLN A 124 17.02 2.99 -1.55
N CYS A 125 17.61 3.74 -0.62
CA CYS A 125 17.11 3.88 0.73
C CYS A 125 15.73 4.55 0.75
N PRO A 126 14.73 4.01 1.46
CA PRO A 126 13.41 4.65 1.55
C PRO A 126 13.43 6.01 2.26
N GLY A 127 14.46 6.27 3.09
CA GLY A 127 14.63 7.52 3.83
C GLY A 127 15.28 8.63 3.02
N CYS A 128 16.48 8.38 2.48
CA CYS A 128 17.30 9.41 1.81
C CYS A 128 17.59 9.13 0.32
N ASP A 129 17.04 8.05 -0.23
CA ASP A 129 17.19 7.65 -1.64
C ASP A 129 18.63 7.33 -2.09
N ALA A 130 19.59 7.37 -1.16
CA ALA A 130 20.96 6.92 -1.38
C ALA A 130 21.03 5.42 -1.72
N PRO A 131 22.01 4.97 -2.53
CA PRO A 131 22.22 3.55 -2.79
C PRO A 131 22.38 2.71 -1.52
N LEU A 132 21.79 1.52 -1.51
CA LEU A 132 21.85 0.58 -0.40
C LEU A 132 23.07 -0.35 -0.54
N ALA A 133 23.81 -0.47 0.55
CA ALA A 133 24.85 -1.49 0.72
C ALA A 133 24.21 -2.87 0.97
N ARG A 134 24.98 -3.93 0.72
CA ARG A 134 24.56 -5.33 0.87
C ARG A 134 25.58 -6.12 1.70
N PRO A 135 25.69 -5.84 3.01
CA PRO A 135 26.76 -6.37 3.85
C PRO A 135 26.77 -7.91 3.88
N ASP A 136 25.61 -8.56 3.99
CA ASP A 136 25.51 -10.03 4.04
C ASP A 136 24.99 -10.61 2.70
N GLY A 137 25.27 -9.91 1.59
CA GLY A 137 24.94 -10.35 0.25
C GLY A 137 23.54 -9.99 -0.22
N TYR A 138 23.06 -10.69 -1.26
CA TYR A 138 21.93 -10.27 -2.11
C TYR A 138 20.62 -9.96 -1.35
N HIS A 139 20.31 -10.70 -0.29
CA HIS A 139 19.07 -10.56 0.47
C HIS A 139 19.09 -9.46 1.52
N THR A 140 20.23 -8.78 1.69
CA THR A 140 20.38 -7.70 2.66
C THR A 140 20.40 -6.35 2.00
N ALA A 141 19.91 -5.36 2.73
CA ALA A 141 19.97 -3.97 2.33
C ALA A 141 20.26 -3.09 3.55
N TRP A 142 21.21 -2.17 3.43
CA TRP A 142 21.63 -1.29 4.51
C TRP A 142 21.93 0.12 4.00
N CYS A 143 21.47 1.14 4.73
CA CYS A 143 21.82 2.53 4.50
C CYS A 143 22.59 3.07 5.70
N SER A 144 23.83 3.52 5.48
CA SER A 144 24.67 4.13 6.52
C SER A 144 24.11 5.46 7.02
N GLY A 145 23.57 6.29 6.12
CA GLY A 145 23.03 7.61 6.46
C GLY A 145 21.75 7.53 7.30
N CYS A 146 20.75 6.77 6.84
CA CYS A 146 19.48 6.64 7.56
C CYS A 146 19.49 5.59 8.67
N ARG A 147 20.52 4.74 8.76
CA ARG A 147 20.57 3.56 9.64
C ARG A 147 19.35 2.65 9.50
N VAL A 148 18.84 2.53 8.27
CA VAL A 148 17.74 1.65 7.91
C VAL A 148 18.32 0.45 7.17
N GLY A 149 17.93 -0.75 7.59
CA GLY A 149 18.26 -1.96 6.85
C GLY A 149 17.49 -3.19 7.29
N GLY A 150 17.77 -4.30 6.64
CA GLY A 150 17.10 -5.58 6.83
C GLY A 150 16.98 -6.35 5.53
N ASN A 151 15.92 -7.14 5.40
CA ASN A 151 15.65 -7.89 4.19
C ASN A 151 15.40 -6.94 2.99
N ARG A 152 16.09 -7.19 1.87
CA ARG A 152 16.02 -6.40 0.64
C ARG A 152 14.59 -6.28 0.09
N ASP A 153 13.81 -7.35 0.13
CA ASP A 153 12.45 -7.36 -0.40
C ASP A 153 11.49 -6.59 0.51
N HIS A 154 11.74 -6.59 1.83
CA HIS A 154 11.02 -5.72 2.76
C HIS A 154 11.29 -4.24 2.44
N ILE A 155 12.55 -3.86 2.25
CA ILE A 155 12.92 -2.48 1.86
C ILE A 155 12.29 -2.11 0.50
N ALA A 156 12.28 -3.03 -0.45
CA ALA A 156 11.59 -2.83 -1.73
C ALA A 156 10.09 -2.58 -1.54
N GLY A 157 9.42 -3.38 -0.70
CA GLY A 157 8.02 -3.20 -0.35
C GLY A 157 7.72 -1.83 0.26
N VAL A 158 8.57 -1.36 1.19
CA VAL A 158 8.46 -0.01 1.77
C VAL A 158 8.59 1.07 0.69
N ASN A 159 9.53 0.93 -0.24
CA ASN A 159 9.69 1.86 -1.35
C ASN A 159 8.50 1.87 -2.32
N LEU A 160 7.92 0.71 -2.62
CA LEU A 160 6.71 0.61 -3.45
C LEU A 160 5.51 1.30 -2.77
N ALA A 161 5.32 1.08 -1.47
CA ALA A 161 4.29 1.76 -0.69
C ALA A 161 4.50 3.28 -0.67
N LYS A 162 5.75 3.73 -0.42
CA LYS A 162 6.15 5.16 -0.50
C LYS A 162 5.79 5.76 -1.85
N ARG A 163 6.14 5.10 -2.96
CA ARG A 163 5.84 5.58 -4.32
C ARG A 163 4.34 5.61 -4.62
N ALA A 164 3.57 4.65 -4.12
CA ALA A 164 2.10 4.67 -4.26
C ALA A 164 1.48 5.87 -3.53
N LEU A 165 1.98 6.19 -2.33
CA LEU A 165 1.51 7.32 -1.54
C LEU A 165 1.85 8.66 -2.22
N LEU A 166 3.10 8.85 -2.65
CA LEU A 166 3.54 10.05 -3.36
C LEU A 166 2.81 10.22 -4.69
N GLY A 167 2.62 9.12 -5.42
CA GLY A 167 1.94 9.10 -6.72
C GLY A 167 0.42 9.18 -6.65
N LYS A 168 -0.22 9.29 -5.47
CA LYS A 168 -1.69 9.21 -5.31
C LYS A 168 -2.45 10.18 -6.22
N GLY A 169 -1.95 11.41 -6.39
CA GLY A 169 -2.54 12.43 -7.27
C GLY A 169 -2.27 12.23 -8.76
N LYS A 170 -1.35 11.32 -9.12
CA LYS A 170 -0.87 11.08 -10.48
C LYS A 170 -1.20 9.66 -10.98
N VAL A 171 -2.19 9.02 -10.35
CA VAL A 171 -2.64 7.68 -10.73
C VAL A 171 -3.36 7.74 -12.07
N THR A 172 -2.84 7.00 -13.04
CA THR A 172 -3.48 6.79 -14.34
C THR A 172 -4.47 5.64 -14.25
N ARG A 173 -5.69 5.84 -14.77
CA ARG A 173 -6.73 4.80 -14.87
C ARG A 173 -7.09 4.60 -16.33
N ARG A 174 -7.05 3.36 -16.80
CA ARG A 174 -7.47 2.97 -18.15
C ARG A 174 -8.48 1.84 -18.04
N ARG A 175 -9.51 1.85 -18.89
CA ARG A 175 -10.52 0.79 -18.91
C ARG A 175 -9.86 -0.57 -19.13
N GLY A 176 -10.21 -1.56 -18.32
CA GLY A 176 -9.64 -2.92 -18.41
C GLY A 176 -8.19 -3.05 -17.91
N GLN A 177 -7.58 -1.99 -17.35
CA GLN A 177 -6.25 -2.06 -16.75
C GLN A 177 -6.30 -1.67 -15.27
N MET A 178 -5.36 -2.21 -14.49
CA MET A 178 -5.16 -1.80 -13.11
C MET A 178 -4.71 -0.33 -13.05
N PRO A 179 -5.12 0.44 -12.03
CA PRO A 179 -4.59 1.76 -11.78
C PRO A 179 -3.06 1.71 -11.67
N ALA A 180 -2.37 2.70 -12.26
CA ALA A 180 -0.92 2.72 -12.28
C ALA A 180 -0.35 4.10 -11.97
N VAL A 181 0.65 4.13 -11.11
CA VAL A 181 1.60 5.24 -10.96
C VAL A 181 2.72 4.99 -11.97
N ARG A 182 3.01 5.98 -12.82
CA ARG A 182 4.01 5.84 -13.89
C ARG A 182 5.35 6.50 -13.56
N VAL A 183 5.33 7.49 -12.66
CA VAL A 183 6.51 8.23 -12.25
C VAL A 183 6.98 7.71 -10.90
N ALA A 184 8.26 7.34 -10.82
CA ALA A 184 8.88 6.98 -9.55
C ALA A 184 9.26 8.28 -8.83
N GLU A 185 8.48 8.65 -7.83
CA GLU A 185 8.80 9.78 -6.96
C GLU A 185 9.52 9.31 -5.70
N HIS A 186 10.50 10.11 -5.31
CA HIS A 186 11.39 9.86 -4.19
C HIS A 186 11.39 11.11 -3.31
N ALA A 187 10.55 11.08 -2.28
CA ALA A 187 10.46 12.13 -1.27
C ALA A 187 10.26 11.49 0.11
N PRO A 188 10.73 12.12 1.21
CA PRO A 188 10.49 11.61 2.55
C PRO A 188 8.99 11.43 2.80
N VAL A 189 8.56 10.22 3.12
CA VAL A 189 7.19 9.94 3.57
C VAL A 189 7.22 9.71 5.06
N ARG A 190 6.39 10.45 5.78
CA ARG A 190 6.25 10.27 7.22
C ARG A 190 5.71 8.88 7.48
N ARG A 191 6.40 8.10 8.33
CA ARG A 191 5.87 6.83 8.82
C ARG A 191 4.50 7.07 9.45
N SER A 192 3.54 6.19 9.17
CA SER A 192 2.29 6.18 9.91
C SER A 192 2.64 6.04 11.40
N ARG A 193 2.14 6.98 12.22
CA ARG A 193 2.14 6.80 13.67
C ARG A 193 0.94 5.94 13.98
N ASP A 194 0.96 4.70 13.53
CA ASP A 194 -0.08 3.78 13.96
C ASP A 194 0.06 3.63 15.47
N LYS A 195 -1.04 3.89 16.18
CA LYS A 195 -1.11 3.65 17.61
C LYS A 195 -1.00 2.15 17.82
N THR A 196 0.18 1.69 18.20
CA THR A 196 0.40 0.31 18.65
C THR A 196 -0.15 0.07 20.07
N GLY A 197 -0.77 1.08 20.69
CA GLY A 197 -1.45 0.94 21.96
C GLY A 197 -2.37 2.13 22.29
N PRO A 198 -3.18 2.01 23.35
CA PRO A 198 -3.98 3.11 23.87
C PRO A 198 -3.09 4.31 24.23
N THR A 199 -3.54 5.56 23.98
CA THR A 199 -2.81 6.73 24.50
C THR A 199 -2.70 6.57 26.03
N PRO A 200 -1.48 6.61 26.62
CA PRO A 200 -1.35 6.60 28.07
C PRO A 200 -2.24 7.70 28.67
N ARG A 201 -2.99 7.38 29.72
CA ARG A 201 -3.81 8.40 30.41
C ARG A 201 -2.87 9.52 30.84
N ARG A 202 -3.16 10.75 30.40
CA ARG A 202 -2.40 11.94 30.82
C ARG A 202 -2.34 11.94 32.35
N PRO A 203 -1.15 12.12 32.97
CA PRO A 203 -1.06 12.23 34.41
C PRO A 203 -2.07 13.26 34.88
N ARG A 204 -3.00 12.87 35.75
CA ARG A 204 -3.90 13.84 36.37
C ARG A 204 -3.00 14.83 37.09
N HIS A 205 -3.05 16.11 36.73
CA HIS A 205 -2.39 17.15 37.50
C HIS A 205 -2.84 16.95 38.95
N ARG A 206 -1.89 16.57 39.82
CA ARG A 206 -2.11 16.59 41.26
C ARG A 206 -2.44 18.04 41.56
N ARG A 207 -3.69 18.36 41.93
CA ARG A 207 -3.98 19.67 42.50
C ARG A 207 -3.06 19.79 43.70
N VAL A 208 -1.99 20.57 43.54
CA VAL A 208 -1.18 20.98 44.66
C VAL A 208 -2.09 21.89 45.48
N ARG A 209 -2.64 21.37 46.59
CA ARG A 209 -3.21 22.22 47.63
C ARG A 209 -2.04 22.95 48.29
N ARG A 210 -1.61 24.07 47.69
CA ARG A 210 -0.79 25.07 48.35
C ARG A 210 -1.19 26.46 47.90
N SER A 211 -2.18 27.00 48.59
CA SER A 211 -2.07 28.28 49.30
C SER A 211 -3.27 28.35 50.25
N LEU A 212 -2.99 28.55 51.54
CA LEU A 212 -3.98 29.07 52.47
C LEU A 212 -4.43 30.44 51.93
N PRO A 213 -5.72 30.80 52.01
CA PRO A 213 -6.12 32.15 51.66
C PRO A 213 -5.41 33.11 52.61
N THR A 214 -4.55 33.97 52.07
CA THR A 214 -4.09 35.17 52.78
C THR A 214 -5.35 35.95 53.14
N VAL A 215 -5.60 36.11 54.43
CA VAL A 215 -6.66 36.96 54.96
C VAL A 215 -6.52 38.33 54.32
N THR A 216 -7.46 38.72 53.47
CA THR A 216 -7.58 40.10 53.01
C THR A 216 -7.95 40.97 54.24
N PRO A 217 -7.19 42.03 54.55
CA PRO A 217 -7.66 42.99 55.54
C PRO A 217 -8.97 43.60 55.04
N ARG A 218 -9.97 43.70 55.94
CA ARG A 218 -11.24 44.37 55.65
C ARG A 218 -10.95 45.84 55.36
N ALA A 219 -11.00 46.22 54.09
CA ALA A 219 -11.13 47.62 53.70
C ALA A 219 -12.45 48.15 54.29
N GLY A 220 -12.37 49.26 55.01
CA GLY A 220 -13.49 49.87 55.72
C GLY A 220 -14.69 50.10 54.81
N VAL A 221 -15.84 49.58 55.21
CA VAL A 221 -17.12 49.89 54.59
C VAL A 221 -17.53 51.27 55.06
N THR A 222 -17.55 52.25 54.16
CA THR A 222 -18.26 53.52 54.37
C THR A 222 -19.76 53.21 54.50
N PRO A 223 -20.42 53.57 55.61
CA PRO A 223 -21.86 53.34 55.74
C PRO A 223 -22.61 54.25 54.75
N LYS A 224 -23.34 53.65 53.82
CA LYS A 224 -24.31 54.39 52.98
C LYS A 224 -25.47 54.83 53.86
N GLN A 225 -25.71 56.13 53.90
CA GLN A 225 -26.89 56.74 54.49
C GLN A 225 -28.16 56.10 53.90
N ILE A 226 -29.04 55.68 54.79
CA ILE A 226 -30.35 55.13 54.46
C ILE A 226 -31.27 56.33 54.16
N CYS A 227 -31.59 56.56 52.88
CA CYS A 227 -32.67 57.46 52.52
C CYS A 227 -34.01 56.76 52.78
N SER A 228 -34.78 57.32 53.70
CA SER A 228 -36.15 56.93 54.02
C SER A 228 -37.10 57.27 52.87
N CYS A 229 -37.70 56.26 52.26
CA CYS A 229 -38.87 56.45 51.40
C CYS A 229 -40.13 56.47 52.27
N THR A 230 -40.66 57.66 52.52
CA THR A 230 -42.02 57.85 53.03
C THR A 230 -43.01 57.58 51.91
N SER A 231 -43.93 56.66 52.16
CA SER A 231 -45.06 56.33 51.31
C SER A 231 -46.10 57.45 51.34
N SER A 232 -46.59 57.88 50.18
CA SER A 232 -47.89 58.56 50.10
C SER A 232 -48.63 58.15 48.83
N VAL A 233 -49.76 57.51 49.09
CA VAL A 233 -50.89 57.13 48.24
C VAL A 233 -51.40 58.32 47.41
N GLY A 234 -51.92 58.06 46.20
CA GLY A 234 -53.07 58.84 45.73
C GLY A 234 -53.17 59.18 44.25
N VAL A 235 -54.01 58.39 43.56
CA VAL A 235 -55.04 58.77 42.57
C VAL A 235 -54.63 59.62 41.34
N GLY A 236 -54.70 58.99 40.17
CA GLY A 236 -54.63 59.67 38.88
C GLY A 236 -55.89 60.46 38.52
N HIS A 237 -55.70 61.56 37.80
CA HIS A 237 -56.70 62.25 36.99
C HIS A 237 -56.05 62.63 35.65
N GLY A 238 -56.77 62.37 34.55
CA GLY A 238 -56.26 62.40 33.18
C GLY A 238 -56.10 63.81 32.57
N PRO A 239 -55.48 63.90 31.38
CA PRO A 239 -55.17 65.18 30.75
C PRO A 239 -56.29 65.69 29.84
N THR A 240 -56.74 66.92 30.09
CA THR A 240 -57.46 67.74 29.12
C THR A 240 -56.48 68.58 28.31
N ARG A 241 -56.58 68.43 26.98
CA ARG A 241 -55.92 69.21 25.94
C ARG A 241 -56.21 70.72 26.07
N THR A 242 -55.19 71.53 25.78
CA THR A 242 -55.41 72.85 25.17
C THR A 242 -54.29 73.16 24.17
N THR A 243 -54.74 73.48 22.95
CA THR A 243 -53.99 73.91 21.78
C THR A 243 -53.85 75.43 21.75
N SER A 244 -52.68 75.95 21.37
CA SER A 244 -52.44 77.26 20.73
C SER A 244 -50.96 77.61 20.91
N ARG A 245 -50.18 78.14 19.97
CA ARG A 245 -50.40 78.62 18.61
C ARG A 245 -49.01 78.69 17.96
#